data_AF-A0A3M7NML4-F1
#
_entry.id   AF-A0A3M7NML4-F1
#
_cell.length_a   1.000
_cell.length_b   1.000
_cell.length_c   1.000
_cell.angle_alpha   90.00
_cell.angle_beta   90.00
_cell.angle_gamma   90.00
#
_symmetry.space_group_name_H-M   'P 1'
#
loop_
_entity.id
_entity.type
_entity.pdbx_description
1 polymer ?
#
loop_
_entity_poly.entity_id
_entity_poly.type
_entity_poly.pdbx_seq_one_letter_code
_entity_poly.pdbx_strand_id
1 'polypeptide(L)'
;MSKALVACVWVAGPVTGVFVQPYIGILSDRCRISWGKRKPFMLGGMAGTVVASFLLAYAKEFMSIFGGLGQDAKYEGTWKTMTIIWATALMWILDFSINTVQAAIRAFIVDGAPACDQERANAYASRIIGVGNVIGYVFGYLDLPRYFRFLGNTQFKGLVAIASIALSSTVLISVLTLKERNPQLDPPSDTDEDTLGITGFFKQVWQSIRRLPPYVRGVCNIQFFAWMGWFSFLFYITTYVAQLWVNPRLKLDLSPEEVEELWAKGTRIGTFALLLYAIVSFSTNLILPFMVVPSYTPKSGQVADTVISIAHHETDSQDNVRHQRSGSNLSTYFADRPTFATTSPSSSASFPNNILKRIQIPGLTLRRAWLLSEILYVACTFSTFFISTPTAAIVMTALVGISWALSLWAPFALISADIAHREDARRKGLRAKITGASGDASGVHKEEHRAGIILGLHNVAVSAPQVIATLISSLIFKALQTPRNVPDVNDSVGWTLRFGGLVSIVAVILTWRLKEPQY
;
A
#
# COMPACT_ATOMS: atom_id res chain seq x y z
N MET A 1 -16.79 13.12 -21.69
CA MET A 1 -16.49 14.07 -20.60
C MET A 1 -15.67 15.21 -21.18
N SER A 2 -15.79 16.44 -20.65
CA SER A 2 -14.88 17.52 -21.04
C SER A 2 -13.47 17.22 -20.53
N LYS A 3 -12.43 17.77 -21.17
CA LYS A 3 -11.02 17.58 -20.76
C LYS A 3 -10.80 18.00 -19.30
N ALA A 4 -11.45 19.10 -18.88
CA ALA A 4 -11.39 19.59 -17.50
C ALA A 4 -11.95 18.59 -16.48
N LEU A 5 -13.07 17.92 -16.82
CA LEU A 5 -13.70 16.97 -15.91
C LEU A 5 -12.91 15.66 -15.81
N VAL A 6 -12.29 15.22 -16.91
CA VAL A 6 -11.31 14.12 -16.90
C VAL A 6 -10.14 14.48 -15.99
N ALA A 7 -9.59 15.69 -16.09
CA ALA A 7 -8.51 16.16 -15.21
C ALA A 7 -8.94 16.19 -13.72
N CYS A 8 -10.17 16.63 -13.41
CA CYS A 8 -10.71 16.56 -12.04
C CYS A 8 -10.76 15.14 -11.49
N VAL A 9 -11.12 14.15 -12.31
CA VAL A 9 -11.13 12.73 -11.90
C VAL A 9 -9.70 12.25 -11.64
N TRP A 10 -8.73 12.60 -12.48
CA TRP A 10 -7.33 12.18 -12.29
C TRP A 10 -6.67 12.79 -11.05
N VAL A 11 -7.07 14.01 -10.66
CA VAL A 11 -6.55 14.68 -9.46
C VAL A 11 -7.11 14.09 -8.17
N ALA A 12 -8.26 13.40 -8.22
CA ALA A 12 -8.93 12.83 -7.05
C ALA A 12 -8.02 11.85 -6.29
N GLY A 13 -7.33 10.94 -6.98
CA GLY A 13 -6.43 9.96 -6.38
C GLY A 13 -5.30 10.59 -5.55
N PRO A 14 -4.44 11.45 -6.13
CA PRO A 14 -3.39 12.14 -5.37
C PRO A 14 -3.91 12.99 -4.21
N VAL A 15 -5.00 13.75 -4.42
CA VAL A 15 -5.57 14.63 -3.39
C VAL A 15 -6.13 13.81 -2.23
N THR A 16 -6.92 12.78 -2.51
CA THR A 16 -7.44 11.90 -1.45
C THR A 16 -6.31 11.15 -0.73
N GLY A 17 -5.25 10.73 -1.43
CA GLY A 17 -4.07 10.13 -0.80
C GLY A 17 -3.35 11.07 0.18
N VAL A 18 -3.25 12.36 -0.13
CA VAL A 18 -2.63 13.37 0.75
C VAL A 18 -3.48 13.64 2.00
N PHE A 19 -4.80 13.70 1.88
CA PHE A 19 -5.65 14.14 3.00
C PHE A 19 -6.33 12.99 3.76
N VAL A 20 -6.85 11.99 3.05
CA VAL A 20 -7.67 10.92 3.64
C VAL A 20 -6.83 9.98 4.48
N GLN A 21 -5.66 9.55 3.99
CA GLN A 21 -4.82 8.61 4.75
C GLN A 21 -4.34 9.13 6.11
N PRO A 22 -3.78 10.36 6.25
CA PRO A 22 -3.44 10.89 7.57
C PRO A 22 -4.68 11.15 8.44
N TYR A 23 -5.80 11.55 7.84
CA TYR A 23 -7.05 11.77 8.58
C TYR A 23 -7.59 10.46 9.18
N ILE A 24 -7.69 9.40 8.37
CA ILE A 24 -8.10 8.07 8.81
C ILE A 24 -7.05 7.47 9.76
N GLY A 25 -5.76 7.74 9.56
CA GLY A 25 -4.70 7.37 10.48
C GLY A 25 -4.96 7.90 11.90
N ILE A 26 -5.20 9.20 12.01
CA ILE A 26 -5.56 9.87 13.29
C ILE A 26 -6.86 9.32 13.88
N LEU A 27 -7.90 9.20 13.05
CA LEU A 27 -9.22 8.79 13.53
C LEU A 27 -9.22 7.33 14.00
N SER A 28 -8.50 6.45 13.31
CA SER A 28 -8.33 5.06 13.70
C SER A 28 -7.40 4.88 14.89
N ASP A 29 -6.40 5.74 15.04
CA ASP A 29 -5.54 5.79 16.22
C ASP A 29 -6.30 6.18 17.50
N ARG A 30 -7.37 6.97 17.36
CA ARG A 30 -8.26 7.42 18.47
C ARG A 30 -9.42 6.48 18.76
N CYS A 31 -9.61 5.46 17.92
CA CYS A 31 -10.79 4.60 18.02
C CYS A 31 -10.70 3.64 19.21
N ARG A 32 -11.69 3.69 20.10
CA ARG A 32 -11.77 2.88 21.34
C ARG A 32 -12.94 1.89 21.34
N ILE A 33 -13.22 1.26 20.20
CA ILE A 33 -14.29 0.24 20.13
C ILE A 33 -13.74 -1.12 20.63
N SER A 34 -14.57 -1.87 21.37
CA SER A 34 -14.20 -3.10 22.07
C SER A 34 -13.61 -4.20 21.19
N TRP A 35 -14.04 -4.31 19.92
CA TRP A 35 -13.54 -5.30 18.97
C TRP A 35 -12.24 -4.91 18.26
N GLY A 36 -11.71 -3.70 18.48
CA GLY A 36 -10.46 -3.23 17.90
C GLY A 36 -10.51 -1.80 17.34
N LYS A 37 -9.33 -1.18 17.22
CA LYS A 37 -9.17 0.22 16.76
C LYS A 37 -9.12 0.36 15.23
N ARG A 38 -8.67 -0.66 14.49
CA ARG A 38 -8.51 -0.59 13.01
C ARG A 38 -9.68 -1.21 12.25
N LYS A 39 -10.25 -2.29 12.78
CA LYS A 39 -11.34 -3.05 12.13
C LYS A 39 -12.54 -2.21 11.66
N PRO A 40 -13.03 -1.21 12.42
CA PRO A 40 -14.14 -0.36 11.96
C PRO A 40 -13.83 0.37 10.64
N PHE A 41 -12.61 0.86 10.47
CA PHE A 41 -12.19 1.60 9.28
C PHE A 41 -11.92 0.67 8.10
N MET A 42 -11.44 -0.55 8.36
CA MET A 42 -11.30 -1.58 7.33
C MET A 42 -12.68 -1.96 6.76
N LEU A 43 -13.65 -2.26 7.64
CA LEU A 43 -15.00 -2.64 7.23
C LEU A 43 -15.76 -1.46 6.60
N GLY A 44 -15.63 -0.25 7.15
CA GLY A 44 -16.25 0.94 6.59
C GLY A 44 -15.69 1.30 5.20
N GLY A 45 -14.37 1.29 5.04
CA GLY A 45 -13.72 1.52 3.75
C GLY A 45 -14.04 0.43 2.72
N MET A 46 -14.12 -0.84 3.14
CA MET A 46 -14.58 -1.96 2.32
C MET A 46 -16.01 -1.74 1.83
N ALA A 47 -16.96 -1.49 2.73
CA ALA A 47 -18.36 -1.27 2.39
C ALA A 47 -18.52 -0.04 1.46
N GLY A 48 -17.83 1.06 1.77
CA GLY A 48 -17.81 2.25 0.92
C GLY A 48 -17.27 1.98 -0.49
N THR A 49 -16.17 1.20 -0.60
CA THR A 49 -15.58 0.84 -1.89
C THR A 49 -16.52 -0.04 -2.72
N VAL A 50 -17.14 -1.05 -2.09
CA VAL A 50 -18.10 -1.93 -2.75
C VAL A 50 -19.30 -1.13 -3.23
N VAL A 51 -19.95 -0.36 -2.35
CA VAL A 51 -21.14 0.44 -2.71
C VAL A 51 -20.80 1.46 -3.80
N ALA A 52 -19.73 2.24 -3.66
CA ALA A 52 -19.36 3.27 -4.63
C ALA A 52 -19.02 2.67 -6.01
N SER A 53 -18.29 1.55 -6.05
CA SER A 53 -17.95 0.89 -7.31
C SER A 53 -19.16 0.28 -8.01
N PHE A 54 -20.10 -0.31 -7.27
CA PHE A 54 -21.38 -0.79 -7.83
C PHE A 54 -22.23 0.37 -8.36
N LEU A 55 -22.40 1.45 -7.59
CA LEU A 55 -23.13 2.64 -8.04
C LEU A 55 -22.52 3.23 -9.32
N LEU A 56 -21.19 3.18 -9.43
CA LEU A 56 -20.47 3.64 -10.62
C LEU A 56 -20.66 2.68 -11.81
N ALA A 57 -20.64 1.37 -11.59
CA ALA A 57 -20.84 0.35 -12.62
C ALA A 57 -22.25 0.37 -13.24
N TYR A 58 -23.23 0.80 -12.47
CA TYR A 58 -24.64 0.93 -12.87
C TYR A 58 -25.08 2.39 -13.01
N ALA A 59 -24.13 3.33 -13.15
CA ALA A 59 -24.42 4.76 -13.13
C ALA A 59 -25.44 5.19 -14.19
N LYS A 60 -25.41 4.58 -15.39
CA LYS A 60 -26.38 4.91 -16.45
C LYS A 60 -27.79 4.41 -16.12
N GLU A 61 -27.89 3.20 -15.59
CA GLU A 61 -29.15 2.57 -15.22
C GLU A 61 -29.81 3.30 -14.05
N PHE A 62 -29.04 3.65 -13.02
CA PHE A 62 -29.54 4.47 -11.91
C PHE A 62 -30.09 5.80 -12.42
N MET A 63 -29.33 6.50 -13.27
CA MET A 63 -29.78 7.79 -13.81
C MET A 63 -30.98 7.68 -14.75
N SER A 64 -31.16 6.55 -15.44
CA SER A 64 -32.36 6.28 -16.24
C SER A 64 -33.59 6.10 -15.36
N ILE A 65 -33.46 5.42 -14.22
CA ILE A 65 -34.55 5.22 -13.24
C ILE A 65 -34.95 6.56 -12.60
N PHE A 66 -33.99 7.33 -12.10
CA PHE A 66 -34.27 8.64 -11.48
C PHE A 66 -34.74 9.70 -12.49
N GLY A 67 -34.38 9.54 -13.77
CA GLY A 67 -34.78 10.47 -14.82
C GLY A 67 -36.17 10.22 -15.43
N GLY A 68 -36.89 9.18 -14.99
CA GLY A 68 -38.25 8.88 -15.49
C GLY A 68 -38.30 8.53 -16.98
N LEU A 69 -37.16 8.17 -17.59
CA LEU A 69 -37.09 7.81 -19.00
C LEU A 69 -37.60 6.39 -19.18
N GLY A 70 -38.72 6.23 -19.89
CA GLY A 70 -39.12 4.93 -20.46
C GLY A 70 -37.99 4.36 -21.32
N GLN A 71 -37.96 3.04 -21.51
CA GLN A 71 -36.87 2.28 -22.15
C GLN A 71 -36.40 2.83 -23.52
N ASP A 72 -37.17 3.69 -24.18
CA ASP A 72 -36.95 4.20 -25.53
C ASP A 72 -36.51 5.68 -25.63
N ALA A 73 -36.31 6.39 -24.52
CA ALA A 73 -36.01 7.82 -24.60
C ALA A 73 -34.50 8.09 -24.83
N LYS A 74 -34.20 8.94 -25.83
CA LYS A 74 -32.83 9.27 -26.24
C LYS A 74 -32.03 9.86 -25.07
N TYR A 75 -30.96 9.18 -24.71
CA TYR A 75 -30.00 9.59 -23.68
C TYR A 75 -29.10 10.74 -24.19
N GLU A 76 -29.68 11.92 -24.37
CA GLU A 76 -29.00 13.11 -24.90
C GLU A 76 -29.15 14.33 -23.98
N GLY A 77 -28.20 15.26 -24.08
CA GLY A 77 -28.23 16.53 -23.34
C GLY A 77 -28.05 16.40 -21.82
N THR A 78 -29.03 16.92 -21.06
CA THR A 78 -28.99 17.11 -19.59
C THR A 78 -28.69 15.81 -18.84
N TRP A 79 -29.29 14.68 -19.22
CA TRP A 79 -29.14 13.40 -18.53
C TRP A 79 -27.73 12.82 -18.63
N LYS A 80 -27.10 12.97 -19.79
CA LYS A 80 -25.70 12.61 -20.02
C LYS A 80 -24.79 13.45 -19.13
N THR A 81 -25.05 14.76 -19.02
CA THR A 81 -24.31 15.67 -18.14
C THR A 81 -24.49 15.32 -16.67
N MET A 82 -25.71 15.05 -16.21
CA MET A 82 -25.98 14.64 -14.83
C MET A 82 -25.30 13.32 -14.48
N THR A 83 -25.33 12.34 -15.39
CA THR A 83 -24.65 11.05 -15.17
C THR A 83 -23.13 11.22 -15.10
N ILE A 84 -22.57 12.12 -15.91
CA ILE A 84 -21.15 12.45 -15.87
C ILE A 84 -20.78 13.09 -14.52
N ILE A 85 -21.58 14.02 -14.02
CA ILE A 85 -21.37 14.66 -12.71
C ILE A 85 -21.49 13.62 -11.58
N TRP A 86 -22.53 12.78 -11.62
CA TRP A 86 -22.75 11.70 -10.67
C TRP A 86 -21.59 10.71 -10.65
N ALA A 87 -21.14 10.23 -11.81
CA ALA A 87 -19.98 9.35 -11.94
C ALA A 87 -18.69 10.00 -11.41
N THR A 88 -18.52 11.31 -11.61
CA THR A 88 -17.38 12.06 -11.07
C THR A 88 -17.43 12.09 -9.55
N ALA A 89 -18.58 12.41 -8.95
CA ALA A 89 -18.74 12.40 -7.49
C ALA A 89 -18.50 11.00 -6.91
N LEU A 90 -19.01 9.96 -7.55
CA LEU A 90 -18.77 8.57 -7.14
C LEU A 90 -17.31 8.15 -7.25
N MET A 91 -16.57 8.62 -8.26
CA MET A 91 -15.12 8.39 -8.35
C MET A 91 -14.39 8.97 -7.14
N TRP A 92 -14.74 10.18 -6.69
CA TRP A 92 -14.15 10.77 -5.48
C TRP A 92 -14.49 9.98 -4.21
N ILE A 93 -15.73 9.51 -4.07
CA ILE A 93 -16.16 8.66 -2.94
C ILE A 93 -15.44 7.31 -2.97
N LEU A 94 -15.27 6.73 -4.17
CA LEU A 94 -14.53 5.50 -4.37
C LEU A 94 -13.07 5.66 -3.95
N ASP A 95 -12.39 6.71 -4.41
CA ASP A 95 -11.01 7.02 -4.03
C ASP A 95 -10.86 7.25 -2.52
N PHE A 96 -11.79 7.99 -1.90
CA PHE A 96 -11.82 8.17 -0.45
C PHE A 96 -11.93 6.81 0.28
N SER A 97 -12.82 5.94 -0.18
CA SER A 97 -13.07 4.63 0.44
C SER A 97 -11.88 3.69 0.29
N ILE A 98 -11.25 3.68 -0.90
CA ILE A 98 -10.03 2.91 -1.19
C ILE A 98 -8.88 3.38 -0.28
N ASN A 99 -8.67 4.69 -0.18
CA ASN A 99 -7.63 5.24 0.70
C ASN A 99 -7.90 4.91 2.17
N THR A 100 -9.16 4.90 2.60
CA THR A 100 -9.56 4.53 3.96
C THR A 100 -9.21 3.07 4.28
N VAL A 101 -9.62 2.12 3.43
CA VAL A 101 -9.32 0.70 3.65
C VAL A 101 -7.81 0.41 3.55
N GLN A 102 -7.10 1.07 2.63
CA GLN A 102 -5.64 0.94 2.50
C GLN A 102 -4.89 1.47 3.72
N ALA A 103 -5.25 2.65 4.24
CA ALA A 103 -4.65 3.21 5.45
C ALA A 103 -4.87 2.29 6.66
N ALA A 104 -6.08 1.78 6.82
CA ALA A 104 -6.44 0.89 7.92
C ALA A 104 -5.71 -0.46 7.84
N ILE A 105 -5.65 -1.10 6.66
CA ILE A 105 -4.93 -2.38 6.46
C ILE A 105 -3.43 -2.23 6.74
N ARG A 106 -2.80 -1.15 6.25
CA ARG A 106 -1.37 -0.90 6.48
C ARG A 106 -1.07 -0.77 7.97
N ALA A 107 -1.87 0.02 8.69
CA ALA A 107 -1.71 0.15 10.14
C ALA A 107 -2.00 -1.15 10.88
N PHE A 108 -2.97 -1.95 10.40
CA PHE A 108 -3.32 -3.24 10.96
C PHE A 108 -2.16 -4.25 10.89
N ILE A 109 -1.38 -4.26 9.81
CA ILE A 109 -0.17 -5.10 9.69
C ILE A 109 0.87 -4.70 10.74
N VAL A 110 1.10 -3.39 10.92
CA VAL A 110 2.08 -2.87 11.89
C VAL A 110 1.66 -3.17 13.32
N ASP A 111 0.38 -2.98 13.65
CA ASP A 111 -0.14 -3.24 14.99
C ASP A 111 -0.23 -4.75 15.30
N GLY A 112 -0.40 -5.61 14.29
CA GLY A 112 -0.61 -7.05 14.47
C GLY A 112 0.66 -7.91 14.50
N ALA A 113 1.75 -7.48 13.84
CA ALA A 113 2.98 -8.27 13.76
C ALA A 113 4.01 -7.87 14.86
N PRO A 114 4.73 -8.84 15.47
CA PRO A 114 5.87 -8.54 16.35
C PRO A 114 6.99 -7.80 15.61
N ALA A 115 7.78 -6.98 16.33
CA ALA A 115 8.86 -6.18 15.73
C ALA A 115 9.86 -7.01 14.90
N CYS A 116 10.16 -8.23 15.33
CA CYS A 116 11.07 -9.15 14.64
C CYS A 116 10.54 -9.68 13.31
N ASP A 117 9.22 -9.74 13.14
CA ASP A 117 8.56 -10.32 11.97
C ASP A 117 7.95 -9.25 11.05
N GLN A 118 8.12 -7.95 11.35
CA GLN A 118 7.57 -6.85 10.55
C GLN A 118 8.01 -6.91 9.09
N GLU A 119 9.30 -7.16 8.83
CA GLU A 119 9.81 -7.29 7.46
C GLU A 119 9.14 -8.45 6.71
N ARG A 120 8.96 -9.59 7.39
CA ARG A 120 8.31 -10.79 6.82
C ARG A 120 6.82 -10.55 6.58
N ALA A 121 6.12 -9.89 7.52
CA ALA A 121 4.70 -9.57 7.40
C ALA A 121 4.45 -8.64 6.19
N ASN A 122 5.27 -7.60 6.04
CA ASN A 122 5.19 -6.69 4.88
C ASN A 122 5.55 -7.38 3.56
N ALA A 123 6.52 -8.30 3.57
CA ALA A 123 6.83 -9.11 2.39
C ALA A 123 5.65 -10.01 1.97
N TYR A 124 4.97 -10.66 2.92
CA TYR A 124 3.74 -11.41 2.62
C TYR A 124 2.62 -10.52 2.09
N ALA A 125 2.41 -9.34 2.66
CA ALA A 125 1.45 -8.37 2.14
C ALA A 125 1.76 -8.00 0.68
N SER A 126 3.04 -7.78 0.34
CA SER A 126 3.48 -7.51 -1.02
C SER A 126 3.21 -8.66 -1.99
N ARG A 127 3.39 -9.91 -1.55
CA ARG A 127 3.07 -11.09 -2.35
C ARG A 127 1.59 -11.15 -2.69
N ILE A 128 0.71 -10.90 -1.72
CA ILE A 128 -0.74 -10.86 -1.94
C ILE A 128 -1.12 -9.72 -2.89
N ILE A 129 -0.50 -8.55 -2.77
CA ILE A 129 -0.64 -7.45 -3.74
C ILE A 129 -0.21 -7.90 -5.14
N GLY A 130 0.93 -8.59 -5.25
CA GLY A 130 1.42 -9.14 -6.51
C GLY A 130 0.46 -10.14 -7.16
N VAL A 131 -0.10 -11.08 -6.37
CA VAL A 131 -1.15 -12.00 -6.84
C VAL A 131 -2.36 -11.21 -7.35
N GLY A 132 -2.81 -10.22 -6.58
CA GLY A 132 -3.93 -9.34 -6.96
C GLY A 132 -3.68 -8.61 -8.28
N ASN A 133 -2.47 -8.09 -8.49
CA ASN A 133 -2.10 -7.43 -9.75
C ASN A 133 -2.14 -8.39 -10.94
N VAL A 134 -1.56 -9.59 -10.81
CA VAL A 134 -1.59 -10.60 -11.89
C VAL A 134 -3.03 -10.98 -12.23
N ILE A 135 -3.84 -11.31 -11.23
CA ILE A 135 -5.26 -11.65 -11.43
C ILE A 135 -6.02 -10.49 -12.06
N GLY A 136 -5.78 -9.25 -11.61
CA GLY A 136 -6.38 -8.04 -12.15
C GLY A 136 -6.05 -7.81 -13.62
N TYR A 137 -4.78 -7.99 -14.02
CA TYR A 137 -4.37 -7.88 -15.42
C TYR A 137 -4.96 -8.99 -16.29
N VAL A 138 -5.04 -10.23 -15.77
CA VAL A 138 -5.67 -11.35 -16.49
C VAL A 138 -7.15 -11.06 -16.75
N PHE A 139 -7.92 -10.69 -15.73
CA PHE A 139 -9.34 -10.36 -15.92
C PHE A 139 -9.56 -9.09 -16.74
N GLY A 140 -8.63 -8.13 -16.68
CA GLY A 140 -8.64 -6.96 -17.56
C GLY A 140 -8.42 -7.30 -19.03
N TYR A 141 -7.62 -8.34 -19.32
CA TYR A 141 -7.32 -8.81 -20.67
C TYR A 141 -8.41 -9.72 -21.26
N LEU A 142 -9.05 -10.56 -20.44
CA LEU A 142 -10.10 -11.47 -20.87
C LEU A 142 -11.42 -10.73 -21.15
N ASP A 143 -12.16 -11.17 -22.17
CA ASP A 143 -13.51 -10.69 -22.48
C ASP A 143 -14.54 -11.26 -21.49
N LEU A 144 -14.65 -10.63 -20.32
CA LEU A 144 -15.48 -11.11 -19.20
C LEU A 144 -16.94 -11.31 -19.58
N PRO A 145 -17.62 -10.42 -20.34
CA PRO A 145 -19.01 -10.64 -20.76
C PRO A 145 -19.23 -11.93 -21.54
N ARG A 146 -18.22 -12.40 -22.28
CA ARG A 146 -18.30 -13.65 -23.06
C ARG A 146 -18.22 -14.89 -22.19
N TYR A 147 -17.36 -14.90 -21.16
CA TYR A 147 -17.13 -16.06 -20.30
C TYR A 147 -17.99 -16.07 -19.03
N PHE A 148 -18.28 -14.89 -18.46
CA PHE A 148 -18.93 -14.72 -17.17
C PHE A 148 -20.12 -13.77 -17.25
N ARG A 149 -21.08 -14.07 -18.13
CA ARG A 149 -22.28 -13.25 -18.33
C ARG A 149 -23.09 -13.03 -17.05
N PHE A 150 -23.03 -13.95 -16.07
CA PHE A 150 -23.72 -13.81 -14.79
C PHE A 150 -23.13 -12.71 -13.87
N LEU A 151 -21.85 -12.34 -14.04
CA LEU A 151 -21.19 -11.29 -13.25
C LEU A 151 -21.48 -9.88 -13.79
N GLY A 152 -21.94 -9.77 -15.04
CA GLY A 152 -22.30 -8.50 -15.64
C GLY A 152 -22.30 -8.55 -17.16
N ASN A 153 -23.12 -7.70 -17.76
CA ASN A 153 -23.25 -7.60 -19.22
C ASN A 153 -22.13 -6.77 -19.87
N THR A 154 -21.27 -6.11 -19.07
CA THR A 154 -20.16 -5.26 -19.55
C THR A 154 -18.86 -5.61 -18.84
N GLN A 155 -17.72 -5.37 -19.50
CA GLN A 155 -16.39 -5.59 -18.94
C GLN A 155 -16.23 -4.92 -17.57
N PHE A 156 -16.67 -3.66 -17.47
CA PHE A 156 -16.56 -2.88 -16.23
C PHE A 156 -17.41 -3.47 -15.09
N LYS A 157 -18.65 -3.91 -15.37
CA LYS A 157 -19.51 -4.56 -14.36
C LYS A 157 -18.90 -5.87 -13.85
N GLY A 158 -18.39 -6.69 -14.76
CA GLY A 158 -17.71 -7.94 -14.40
C GLY A 158 -16.49 -7.70 -13.50
N LEU A 159 -15.65 -6.71 -13.85
CA LEU A 159 -14.49 -6.34 -13.03
C LEU A 159 -14.89 -5.86 -11.63
N VAL A 160 -15.92 -5.02 -11.53
CA VAL A 160 -16.41 -4.51 -10.23
C VAL A 160 -16.95 -5.63 -9.35
N ALA A 161 -17.69 -6.59 -9.93
CA ALA A 161 -18.19 -7.75 -9.18
C ALA A 161 -17.05 -8.60 -8.63
N ILE A 162 -16.06 -8.97 -9.47
CA ILE A 162 -14.89 -9.76 -9.05
C ILE A 162 -14.08 -9.02 -7.99
N ALA A 163 -13.79 -7.74 -8.21
CA ALA A 163 -13.03 -6.91 -7.27
C ALA A 163 -13.74 -6.78 -5.92
N SER A 164 -15.07 -6.63 -5.92
CA SER A 164 -15.88 -6.52 -4.69
C SER A 164 -15.88 -7.82 -3.89
N ILE A 165 -15.98 -8.98 -4.57
CA ILE A 165 -15.90 -10.30 -3.91
C ILE A 165 -14.50 -10.51 -3.32
N ALA A 166 -13.45 -10.20 -4.08
CA ALA A 166 -12.08 -10.35 -3.64
C ALA A 166 -11.76 -9.42 -2.45
N LEU A 167 -12.15 -8.14 -2.52
CA LEU A 167 -11.98 -7.19 -1.43
C LEU A 167 -12.75 -7.62 -0.18
N SER A 168 -14.03 -7.98 -0.32
CA SER A 168 -14.88 -8.34 0.82
C SER A 168 -14.39 -9.61 1.51
N SER A 169 -14.06 -10.64 0.74
CA SER A 169 -13.55 -11.90 1.30
C SER A 169 -12.21 -11.71 2.02
N THR A 170 -11.25 -11.01 1.40
CA THR A 170 -9.93 -10.80 1.99
C THR A 170 -9.98 -9.92 3.25
N VAL A 171 -10.75 -8.83 3.25
CA VAL A 171 -10.94 -7.98 4.44
C VAL A 171 -11.66 -8.75 5.54
N LEU A 172 -12.73 -9.48 5.21
CA LEU A 172 -13.49 -10.25 6.20
C LEU A 172 -12.62 -11.34 6.85
N ILE A 173 -11.86 -12.10 6.04
CA ILE A 173 -10.90 -13.09 6.55
C ILE A 173 -9.91 -12.42 7.50
N SER A 174 -9.34 -11.26 7.12
CA SER A 174 -8.37 -10.54 7.95
C SER A 174 -8.97 -10.09 9.30
N VAL A 175 -10.19 -9.54 9.27
CA VAL A 175 -10.90 -9.04 10.46
C VAL A 175 -11.31 -10.19 11.39
N LEU A 176 -11.70 -11.35 10.85
CA LEU A 176 -12.14 -12.50 11.63
C LEU A 176 -10.98 -13.32 12.21
N THR A 177 -9.85 -13.40 11.50
CA THR A 177 -8.71 -14.23 11.93
C THR A 177 -7.81 -13.54 12.95
N LEU A 178 -7.56 -12.24 12.79
CA LEU A 178 -6.70 -11.47 13.68
C LEU A 178 -7.53 -10.78 14.77
N LYS A 179 -7.34 -11.19 16.03
CA LYS A 179 -7.99 -10.57 17.19
C LYS A 179 -7.17 -9.37 17.65
N GLU A 180 -7.71 -8.16 17.49
CA GLU A 180 -7.08 -6.96 18.05
C GLU A 180 -7.24 -6.95 19.57
N ARG A 181 -6.22 -6.43 20.26
CA ARG A 181 -6.32 -6.09 21.69
C ARG A 181 -7.40 -5.03 21.88
N ASN A 182 -8.20 -5.15 22.95
CA ASN A 182 -9.22 -4.16 23.26
C ASN A 182 -8.54 -2.80 23.60
N PRO A 183 -8.73 -1.75 22.78
CA PRO A 183 -8.12 -0.44 23.00
C PRO A 183 -8.67 0.30 24.22
N GLN A 184 -9.80 -0.13 24.78
CA GLN A 184 -10.39 0.48 25.98
C GLN A 184 -9.55 0.21 27.25
N LEU A 185 -8.65 -0.78 27.20
CA LEU A 185 -7.76 -1.12 28.30
C LEU A 185 -6.53 -0.19 28.37
N ASP A 186 -6.29 0.62 27.34
CA ASP A 186 -5.17 1.57 27.32
C ASP A 186 -5.61 2.90 27.97
N PRO A 187 -4.76 3.55 28.77
CA PRO A 187 -5.12 4.79 29.46
C PRO A 187 -5.61 5.85 28.45
N PRO A 188 -6.65 6.65 28.78
CA PRO A 188 -7.02 7.84 28.01
C PRO A 188 -5.78 8.73 27.81
N SER A 189 -5.53 9.18 26.59
CA SER A 189 -4.44 10.13 26.37
C SER A 189 -4.97 11.55 26.60
N ASP A 190 -4.22 12.39 27.30
CA ASP A 190 -4.58 13.80 27.58
C ASP A 190 -4.77 14.66 26.30
N THR A 191 -4.49 14.09 25.12
CA THR A 191 -4.57 14.77 23.81
C THR A 191 -5.83 14.41 23.01
N ASP A 192 -6.73 13.58 23.58
CA ASP A 192 -7.93 13.11 22.87
C ASP A 192 -9.10 14.11 22.92
N GLU A 193 -9.13 15.08 23.84
CA GLU A 193 -10.25 16.04 24.00
C GLU A 193 -10.17 17.30 23.11
N ASP A 194 -8.97 17.78 22.75
CA ASP A 194 -8.80 19.18 22.29
C ASP A 194 -8.84 19.43 20.75
N THR A 195 -9.10 18.42 19.91
CA THR A 195 -8.94 18.58 18.44
C THR A 195 -9.98 17.87 17.57
N LEU A 196 -11.26 18.00 17.91
CA LEU A 196 -12.35 17.65 16.99
C LEU A 196 -12.62 18.81 16.03
N GLY A 197 -12.05 18.75 14.83
CA GLY A 197 -12.31 19.72 13.77
C GLY A 197 -11.24 19.75 12.67
N ILE A 198 -11.57 20.36 11.53
CA ILE A 198 -10.66 20.49 10.36
C ILE A 198 -9.38 21.23 10.75
N THR A 199 -9.49 22.30 11.55
CA THR A 199 -8.34 23.07 12.04
C THR A 199 -7.46 22.25 13.00
N GLY A 200 -8.08 21.45 13.87
CA GLY A 200 -7.41 20.49 14.75
C GLY A 200 -6.63 19.44 13.97
N PHE A 201 -7.22 18.90 12.90
CA PHE A 201 -6.56 17.97 11.99
C PHE A 201 -5.28 18.57 11.38
N PHE A 202 -5.37 19.75 10.76
CA PHE A 202 -4.19 20.39 10.15
C PHE A 202 -3.10 20.71 11.18
N LYS A 203 -3.49 21.19 12.37
CA LYS A 203 -2.57 21.43 13.48
C LYS A 203 -1.85 20.15 13.90
N GLN A 204 -2.58 19.04 14.03
CA GLN A 204 -2.02 17.74 14.43
C GLN A 204 -1.10 17.14 13.36
N VAL A 205 -1.48 17.19 12.08
CA VAL A 205 -0.63 16.76 10.95
C VAL A 205 0.67 17.55 10.96
N TRP A 206 0.60 18.88 11.07
CA TRP A 206 1.78 19.74 11.11
C TRP A 206 2.70 19.46 12.30
N GLN A 207 2.14 19.30 13.50
CA GLN A 207 2.89 18.92 14.69
C GLN A 207 3.57 17.56 14.52
N SER A 208 2.90 16.62 13.88
CA SER A 208 3.40 15.25 13.68
C SER A 208 4.51 15.19 12.63
N ILE A 209 4.43 16.00 11.56
CA ILE A 209 5.53 16.19 10.60
C ILE A 209 6.78 16.71 11.32
N ARG A 210 6.62 17.71 12.21
CA ARG A 210 7.74 18.28 12.97
C ARG A 210 8.34 17.29 13.97
N ARG A 211 7.53 16.43 14.59
CA ARG A 211 7.93 15.42 15.59
C ARG A 211 8.25 14.04 15.01
N LEU A 212 8.27 13.90 13.69
CA LEU A 212 8.54 12.61 13.05
C LEU A 212 9.97 12.15 13.37
N PRO A 213 10.19 10.89 13.77
CA PRO A 213 11.52 10.38 14.05
C PRO A 213 12.48 10.57 12.86
N PRO A 214 13.77 10.87 13.10
CA PRO A 214 14.73 11.15 12.02
C PRO A 214 14.81 10.03 10.96
N TYR A 215 14.70 8.77 11.40
CA TYR A 215 14.73 7.62 10.50
C TYR A 215 13.51 7.57 9.57
N VAL A 216 12.30 7.64 10.12
CA VAL A 216 11.04 7.68 9.36
C VAL A 216 11.00 8.89 8.43
N ARG A 217 11.45 10.06 8.89
CA ARG A 217 11.58 11.27 8.04
C ARG A 217 12.51 11.02 6.86
N GLY A 218 13.62 10.32 7.07
CA GLY A 218 14.52 9.88 6.00
C GLY A 218 13.80 9.04 4.95
N VAL A 219 13.04 8.02 5.36
CA VAL A 219 12.26 7.17 4.45
C VAL A 219 11.20 7.97 3.70
N CYS A 220 10.46 8.86 4.37
CA CYS A 220 9.48 9.74 3.71
C CYS A 220 10.14 10.65 2.66
N ASN A 221 11.31 11.24 2.96
CA ASN A 221 12.02 12.07 1.99
C ASN A 221 12.45 11.27 0.75
N ILE A 222 12.96 10.04 0.93
CA ILE A 222 13.29 9.15 -0.18
C ILE A 222 12.04 8.88 -1.03
N GLN A 223 10.93 8.50 -0.38
CA GLN A 223 9.67 8.19 -1.05
C GLN A 223 9.11 9.39 -1.83
N PHE A 224 9.27 10.61 -1.31
CA PHE A 224 8.86 11.82 -2.02
C PHE A 224 9.53 11.97 -3.39
N PHE A 225 10.86 11.81 -3.45
CA PHE A 225 11.58 11.90 -4.72
C PHE A 225 11.37 10.66 -5.60
N ALA A 226 11.33 9.46 -4.99
CA ALA A 226 11.09 8.22 -5.72
C ALA A 226 9.71 8.22 -6.40
N TRP A 227 8.64 8.61 -5.69
CA TRP A 227 7.28 8.64 -6.26
C TRP A 227 7.06 9.76 -7.27
N MET A 228 7.82 10.85 -7.18
CA MET A 228 7.87 11.84 -8.25
C MET A 228 8.39 11.22 -9.55
N GLY A 229 9.42 10.37 -9.44
CA GLY A 229 9.96 9.61 -10.57
C GLY A 229 9.04 8.51 -11.08
N TRP A 230 8.48 7.70 -10.18
CA TRP A 230 7.55 6.61 -10.52
C TRP A 230 6.31 7.10 -11.24
N PHE A 231 5.80 8.29 -10.90
CA PHE A 231 4.62 8.86 -11.55
C PHE A 231 4.79 8.93 -13.07
N SER A 232 5.94 9.43 -13.54
CA SER A 232 6.24 9.51 -14.98
C SER A 232 6.21 8.13 -15.65
N PHE A 233 6.76 7.11 -14.99
CA PHE A 233 6.75 5.75 -15.53
C PHE A 233 5.34 5.16 -15.55
N LEU A 234 4.62 5.19 -14.42
CA LEU A 234 3.32 4.55 -14.27
C LEU A 234 2.27 5.11 -15.24
N PHE A 235 2.34 6.40 -15.58
CA PHE A 235 1.38 7.03 -16.48
C PHE A 235 1.77 6.97 -17.96
N TYR A 236 3.06 7.00 -18.28
CA TYR A 236 3.50 7.21 -19.66
C TYR A 236 4.22 6.03 -20.30
N ILE A 237 4.54 4.96 -19.56
CA ILE A 237 5.28 3.83 -20.14
C ILE A 237 4.54 3.11 -21.27
N THR A 238 3.22 2.96 -21.18
CA THR A 238 2.40 2.35 -22.24
C THR A 238 2.43 3.20 -23.50
N THR A 239 2.31 4.52 -23.33
CA THR A 239 2.42 5.51 -24.41
C THR A 239 3.81 5.49 -25.05
N TYR A 240 4.87 5.38 -24.25
CA TYR A 240 6.25 5.29 -24.75
C TYR A 240 6.44 4.06 -25.65
N VAL A 241 6.04 2.88 -25.19
CA VAL A 241 6.12 1.64 -25.96
C VAL A 241 5.25 1.73 -27.22
N ALA A 242 4.05 2.30 -27.10
CA ALA A 242 3.16 2.51 -28.24
C ALA A 242 3.78 3.46 -29.28
N GLN A 243 4.39 4.57 -28.87
CA GLN A 243 5.05 5.52 -29.76
C GLN A 243 6.18 4.87 -30.56
N LEU A 244 7.02 4.06 -29.93
CA LEU A 244 8.08 3.34 -30.63
C LEU A 244 7.54 2.37 -31.69
N TRP A 245 6.33 1.86 -31.51
CA TRP A 245 5.68 1.00 -32.49
C TRP A 245 5.00 1.79 -33.62
N VAL A 246 4.33 2.89 -33.26
CA VAL A 246 3.50 3.71 -34.14
C VAL A 246 4.35 4.66 -34.99
N ASN A 247 5.31 5.37 -34.41
CA ASN A 247 6.08 6.43 -35.10
C ASN A 247 6.72 5.96 -36.41
N PRO A 248 7.37 4.77 -36.50
CA PRO A 248 7.94 4.28 -37.76
C PRO A 248 6.90 3.93 -38.83
N ARG A 249 5.62 3.79 -38.46
CA ARG A 249 4.51 3.35 -39.30
C ARG A 249 3.52 4.48 -39.61
N LEU A 250 3.68 5.63 -38.97
CA LEU A 250 2.80 6.79 -39.15
C LEU A 250 3.22 7.54 -40.42
N LYS A 251 2.33 7.56 -41.42
CA LYS A 251 2.50 8.29 -42.68
C LYS A 251 1.51 9.46 -42.75
N LEU A 252 1.88 10.52 -43.47
CA LEU A 252 1.09 11.76 -43.59
C LEU A 252 -0.23 11.60 -44.35
N ASP A 253 -0.40 10.51 -45.10
CA ASP A 253 -1.56 10.19 -45.95
C ASP A 253 -2.60 9.29 -45.27
N LEU A 254 -2.37 8.86 -44.02
CA LEU A 254 -3.31 8.01 -43.29
C LEU A 254 -4.59 8.78 -42.90
N SER A 255 -5.73 8.13 -43.06
CA SER A 255 -7.01 8.63 -42.57
C SER A 255 -7.03 8.66 -41.02
N PRO A 256 -7.87 9.51 -40.40
CA PRO A 256 -8.01 9.55 -38.94
C PRO A 256 -8.39 8.20 -38.31
N GLU A 257 -9.14 7.36 -39.04
CA GLU A 257 -9.56 6.03 -38.58
C GLU A 257 -8.39 5.04 -38.57
N GLU A 258 -7.55 5.06 -39.61
CA GLU A 258 -6.34 4.23 -39.68
C GLU A 258 -5.31 4.62 -38.62
N VAL A 259 -5.17 5.93 -38.34
CA VAL A 259 -4.33 6.43 -37.25
C VAL A 259 -4.82 5.90 -35.91
N GLU A 260 -6.14 5.93 -35.66
CA GLU A 260 -6.72 5.40 -34.42
C GLU A 260 -6.51 3.88 -34.29
N GLU A 261 -6.70 3.12 -35.38
CA GLU A 261 -6.44 1.68 -35.39
C GLU A 261 -4.96 1.36 -35.10
N LEU A 262 -4.05 2.15 -35.68
CA LEU A 262 -2.61 1.99 -35.46
C LEU A 262 -2.23 2.28 -34.00
N TRP A 263 -2.77 3.35 -33.41
CA TRP A 263 -2.60 3.67 -31.99
C TRP A 263 -3.24 2.62 -31.07
N ALA A 264 -4.39 2.04 -31.45
CA ALA A 264 -5.00 0.95 -30.73
C ALA A 264 -4.10 -0.30 -30.71
N LYS A 265 -3.49 -0.65 -31.84
CA LYS A 265 -2.48 -1.73 -31.92
C LYS A 265 -1.24 -1.41 -31.08
N GLY A 266 -0.70 -0.20 -31.16
CA GLY A 266 0.45 0.23 -30.34
C GLY A 266 0.15 0.17 -28.84
N THR A 267 -1.05 0.58 -28.43
CA THR A 267 -1.50 0.52 -27.04
C THR A 267 -1.56 -0.92 -26.54
N ARG A 268 -2.03 -1.88 -27.36
CA ARG A 268 -2.03 -3.32 -26.99
C ARG A 268 -0.62 -3.84 -26.73
N ILE A 269 0.38 -3.39 -27.49
CA ILE A 269 1.79 -3.76 -27.28
C ILE A 269 2.31 -3.14 -25.98
N GLY A 270 1.94 -1.90 -25.68
CA GLY A 270 2.22 -1.28 -24.37
C GLY A 270 1.61 -2.07 -23.21
N THR A 271 0.37 -2.53 -23.34
CA THR A 271 -0.28 -3.38 -22.34
C THR A 271 0.44 -4.73 -22.17
N PHE A 272 0.94 -5.32 -23.26
CA PHE A 272 1.78 -6.52 -23.18
C PHE A 272 3.07 -6.29 -22.40
N ALA A 273 3.71 -5.12 -22.56
CA ALA A 273 4.86 -4.73 -21.75
C ALA A 273 4.53 -4.67 -20.24
N LEU A 274 3.35 -4.13 -19.89
CA LEU A 274 2.87 -4.09 -18.50
C LEU A 274 2.59 -5.49 -17.92
N LEU A 275 2.13 -6.43 -18.75
CA LEU A 275 1.95 -7.83 -18.32
C LEU A 275 3.29 -8.46 -17.94
N LEU A 276 4.34 -8.29 -18.76
CA LEU A 276 5.67 -8.79 -18.43
C LEU A 276 6.27 -8.11 -17.20
N TYR A 277 6.09 -6.79 -17.08
CA TYR A 277 6.41 -6.04 -15.86
C TYR A 277 5.73 -6.63 -14.61
N ALA A 278 4.45 -6.97 -14.70
CA ALA A 278 3.71 -7.55 -13.59
C ALA A 278 4.24 -8.96 -13.23
N ILE A 279 4.56 -9.79 -14.23
CA ILE A 279 5.14 -11.12 -14.02
C ILE A 279 6.52 -11.04 -13.34
N VAL A 280 7.38 -10.14 -13.82
CA VAL A 280 8.72 -9.93 -13.22
C VAL A 280 8.59 -9.39 -11.80
N SER A 281 7.69 -8.43 -11.58
CA SER A 281 7.44 -7.88 -10.24
C SER A 281 6.93 -8.95 -9.28
N PHE A 282 5.97 -9.77 -9.71
CA PHE A 282 5.45 -10.88 -8.91
C PHE A 282 6.54 -11.90 -8.59
N SER A 283 7.31 -12.32 -9.59
CA SER A 283 8.44 -13.25 -9.42
C SER A 283 9.47 -12.70 -8.42
N THR A 284 9.75 -11.41 -8.50
CA THR A 284 10.65 -10.72 -7.56
C THR A 284 10.08 -10.74 -6.13
N ASN A 285 8.78 -10.46 -5.95
CA ASN A 285 8.12 -10.52 -4.65
C ASN A 285 8.09 -11.94 -4.03
N LEU A 286 8.12 -12.98 -4.85
CA LEU A 286 8.25 -14.36 -4.36
C LEU A 286 9.66 -14.65 -3.87
N ILE A 287 10.67 -14.32 -4.66
CA ILE A 287 12.06 -14.77 -4.46
C ILE A 287 12.82 -13.86 -3.50
N LEU A 288 12.75 -12.55 -3.70
CA LEU A 288 13.64 -11.57 -3.09
C LEU A 288 13.59 -11.53 -1.55
N PRO A 289 12.42 -11.68 -0.88
CA PRO A 289 12.38 -11.72 0.58
C PRO A 289 13.17 -12.88 1.21
N PHE A 290 13.46 -13.95 0.45
CA PHE A 290 14.29 -15.06 0.93
C PHE A 290 15.80 -14.78 0.76
N MET A 291 16.16 -13.84 -0.11
CA MET A 291 17.55 -13.45 -0.39
C MET A 291 18.05 -12.34 0.54
N VAL A 292 17.13 -11.51 1.05
CA VAL A 292 17.42 -10.38 1.94
C VAL A 292 17.68 -10.89 3.37
N VAL A 293 18.76 -10.39 3.97
CA VAL A 293 19.07 -10.67 5.38
C VAL A 293 18.14 -9.86 6.28
N PRO A 294 17.40 -10.49 7.21
CA PRO A 294 16.54 -9.77 8.14
C PRO A 294 17.35 -8.77 8.97
N SER A 295 16.84 -7.55 9.14
CA SER A 295 17.53 -6.53 9.94
C SER A 295 17.56 -6.86 11.44
N TYR A 296 16.72 -7.80 11.89
CA TYR A 296 16.66 -8.27 13.27
C TYR A 296 16.72 -9.80 13.33
N THR A 297 17.64 -10.34 14.13
CA THR A 297 17.63 -11.76 14.53
C THR A 297 17.44 -11.83 16.04
N PRO A 298 16.40 -12.50 16.55
CA PRO A 298 16.22 -12.62 17.99
C PRO A 298 17.43 -13.37 18.59
N LYS A 299 18.03 -12.80 19.64
CA LYS A 299 19.04 -13.53 20.45
C LYS A 299 18.37 -14.77 21.04
N SER A 300 19.01 -15.93 20.91
CA SER A 300 18.47 -17.27 21.25
C SER A 300 18.06 -17.51 22.71
N GLY A 301 18.08 -16.50 23.59
CA GLY A 301 17.63 -16.60 24.98
C GLY A 301 16.25 -15.98 25.28
N GLN A 302 15.74 -15.07 24.45
CA GLN A 302 14.53 -14.29 24.81
C GLN A 302 13.21 -15.08 24.73
N VAL A 303 13.15 -16.14 23.93
CA VAL A 303 11.96 -17.01 23.86
C VAL A 303 11.86 -17.86 25.14
N ALA A 304 12.99 -18.32 25.68
CA ALA A 304 13.03 -19.03 26.96
C ALA A 304 12.61 -18.11 28.11
N ASP A 305 13.13 -16.88 28.17
CA ASP A 305 12.78 -15.93 29.23
C ASP A 305 11.32 -15.48 29.17
N THR A 306 10.73 -15.37 27.97
CA THR A 306 9.32 -14.99 27.80
C THR A 306 8.39 -16.14 28.21
N VAL A 307 8.71 -17.39 27.86
CA VAL A 307 7.93 -18.57 28.24
C VAL A 307 8.07 -18.86 29.74
N ILE A 308 9.27 -18.72 30.30
CA ILE A 308 9.54 -18.85 31.75
C ILE A 308 8.85 -17.72 32.54
N SER A 309 8.83 -16.49 32.02
CA SER A 309 8.11 -15.36 32.62
C SER A 309 6.59 -15.53 32.60
N ILE A 310 6.02 -16.27 31.64
CA ILE A 310 4.58 -16.57 31.60
C ILE A 310 4.27 -17.73 32.56
N ALA A 311 5.12 -18.76 32.61
CA ALA A 311 4.98 -19.88 33.52
C ALA A 311 5.07 -19.46 35.01
N HIS A 312 6.00 -18.57 35.37
CA HIS A 312 6.09 -18.05 36.74
C HIS A 312 4.88 -17.18 37.13
N HIS A 313 4.28 -16.47 36.17
CA HIS A 313 3.11 -15.62 36.43
C HIS A 313 1.84 -16.41 36.72
N GLU A 314 1.69 -17.63 36.17
CA GLU A 314 0.57 -18.53 36.47
C GLU A 314 0.72 -19.22 37.84
N THR A 315 1.95 -19.50 38.30
CA THR A 315 2.19 -20.03 39.66
C THR A 315 2.03 -18.96 40.76
N ASP A 316 2.53 -17.72 40.56
CA ASP A 316 2.44 -16.67 41.58
C ASP A 316 1.03 -16.06 41.73
N SER A 317 0.17 -16.22 40.71
CA SER A 317 -1.23 -15.80 40.79
C SER A 317 -2.14 -16.89 41.40
N GLN A 318 -1.68 -18.14 41.54
CA GLN A 318 -2.39 -19.17 42.31
C GLN A 318 -2.06 -19.13 43.81
N ASP A 319 -0.84 -18.77 44.20
CA ASP A 319 -0.45 -18.74 45.61
C ASP A 319 -0.93 -17.49 46.36
N ASN A 320 -1.12 -16.36 45.67
CA ASN A 320 -1.60 -15.11 46.29
C ASN A 320 -3.12 -15.06 46.55
N VAL A 321 -3.89 -16.06 46.13
CA VAL A 321 -5.35 -16.11 46.36
C VAL A 321 -5.74 -17.01 47.54
N ARG A 322 -4.78 -17.68 48.21
CA ARG A 322 -5.10 -18.67 49.26
C ARG A 322 -5.34 -18.09 50.67
N HIS A 323 -5.26 -16.77 50.86
CA HIS A 323 -5.53 -16.12 52.15
C HIS A 323 -6.62 -15.05 52.07
N GLN A 324 -7.85 -15.43 51.70
CA GLN A 324 -9.04 -14.83 52.32
C GLN A 324 -10.25 -15.78 52.24
N ARG A 325 -10.95 -15.85 53.37
CA ARG A 325 -11.92 -16.85 53.79
C ARG A 325 -13.25 -16.81 53.04
N SER A 326 -13.77 -18.02 52.79
CA SER A 326 -15.12 -18.51 53.15
C SER A 326 -16.35 -18.01 52.38
N GLY A 327 -17.07 -18.97 51.76
CA GLY A 327 -18.53 -18.92 51.65
C GLY A 327 -19.13 -19.03 50.25
N SER A 328 -19.47 -20.27 49.86
CA SER A 328 -20.56 -20.68 48.96
C SER A 328 -20.57 -20.31 47.46
N ASN A 329 -20.46 -21.39 46.67
CA ASN A 329 -21.24 -21.73 45.46
C ASN A 329 -21.04 -20.91 44.18
N LEU A 330 -20.04 -21.30 43.38
CA LEU A 330 -20.19 -21.37 41.92
C LEU A 330 -19.20 -22.36 41.27
N SER A 331 -19.25 -23.63 41.69
CA SER A 331 -18.48 -24.71 41.09
C SER A 331 -19.37 -25.57 40.20
N THR A 332 -19.49 -25.25 38.90
CA THR A 332 -20.14 -26.19 37.95
C THR A 332 -19.76 -26.08 36.48
N TYR A 333 -18.71 -25.35 36.06
CA TYR A 333 -18.47 -25.22 34.61
C TYR A 333 -17.11 -25.56 34.02
N PHE A 334 -16.10 -25.97 34.79
CA PHE A 334 -14.81 -26.37 34.20
C PHE A 334 -14.14 -27.53 34.93
N ALA A 335 -14.75 -28.71 34.87
CA ALA A 335 -14.06 -29.97 35.08
C ALA A 335 -14.08 -30.71 33.75
N ASP A 336 -12.97 -30.60 33.00
CA ASP A 336 -12.43 -31.63 32.10
C ASP A 336 -11.40 -31.00 31.14
N ARG A 337 -10.12 -31.06 31.50
CA ARG A 337 -9.02 -31.17 30.52
C ARG A 337 -7.89 -32.06 31.06
N PRO A 338 -7.35 -32.96 30.23
CA PRO A 338 -6.40 -33.98 30.66
C PRO A 338 -5.00 -33.41 30.90
N THR A 339 -4.31 -33.98 31.88
CA THR A 339 -2.90 -33.79 32.20
C THR A 339 -2.00 -34.19 31.02
N PHE A 340 -1.34 -33.22 30.39
CA PHE A 340 -0.26 -33.50 29.44
C PHE A 340 1.06 -33.66 30.19
N ALA A 341 1.59 -34.88 30.16
CA ALA A 341 2.91 -35.23 30.62
C ALA A 341 4.00 -34.47 29.85
N THR A 342 4.99 -33.99 30.58
CA THR A 342 6.24 -33.40 30.11
C THR A 342 6.98 -34.37 29.18
N THR A 343 6.89 -34.11 27.88
CA THR A 343 7.80 -34.67 26.88
C THR A 343 8.76 -33.57 26.44
N SER A 344 10.05 -33.80 26.68
CA SER A 344 11.16 -33.01 26.15
C SER A 344 10.99 -32.75 24.65
N PRO A 345 11.24 -31.53 24.14
CA PRO A 345 11.01 -31.23 22.73
C PRO A 345 12.03 -32.00 21.89
N SER A 346 11.56 -33.04 21.21
CA SER A 346 12.31 -33.72 20.17
C SER A 346 12.61 -32.76 19.02
N SER A 347 13.89 -32.73 18.66
CA SER A 347 14.57 -31.97 17.61
C SER A 347 14.06 -32.22 16.18
N SER A 348 12.83 -31.86 15.86
CA SER A 348 12.28 -32.00 14.50
C SER A 348 11.92 -30.66 13.85
N ALA A 349 12.92 -29.82 13.53
CA ALA A 349 12.74 -28.66 12.63
C ALA A 349 14.06 -28.10 12.04
N SER A 350 15.13 -28.89 11.89
CA SER A 350 16.43 -28.38 11.41
C SER A 350 16.55 -28.27 9.87
N PHE A 351 15.59 -28.81 9.11
CA PHE A 351 15.73 -28.96 7.65
C PHE A 351 15.46 -27.68 6.81
N PRO A 352 14.58 -26.72 7.18
CA PRO A 352 14.40 -25.51 6.37
C PRO A 352 15.45 -24.40 6.63
N ASN A 353 16.13 -24.40 7.78
CA ASN A 353 17.05 -23.32 8.15
C ASN A 353 18.37 -23.34 7.36
N ASN A 354 18.86 -24.51 6.95
CA ASN A 354 20.12 -24.61 6.21
C ASN A 354 20.00 -24.22 4.73
N ILE A 355 18.84 -24.46 4.11
CA ILE A 355 18.57 -24.05 2.72
C ILE A 355 18.35 -22.54 2.66
N LEU A 356 17.57 -21.97 3.60
CA LEU A 356 17.35 -20.52 3.68
C LEU A 356 18.65 -19.74 3.90
N LYS A 357 19.53 -20.23 4.78
CA LYS A 357 20.87 -19.64 4.97
C LYS A 357 21.77 -19.71 3.73
N ARG A 358 21.57 -20.69 2.84
CA ARG A 358 22.29 -20.79 1.56
C ARG A 358 21.73 -19.89 0.46
N ILE A 359 20.46 -19.49 0.56
CA ILE A 359 19.79 -18.59 -0.40
C ILE A 359 20.00 -17.11 -0.03
N GLN A 360 20.18 -16.81 1.26
CA GLN A 360 20.50 -15.45 1.73
C GLN A 360 21.84 -14.98 1.19
N ILE A 361 21.86 -13.80 0.56
CA ILE A 361 23.10 -13.19 0.09
C ILE A 361 23.74 -12.45 1.26
N PRO A 362 24.96 -12.83 1.69
CA PRO A 362 25.65 -12.15 2.79
C PRO A 362 25.81 -10.65 2.49
N GLY A 363 25.27 -9.80 3.37
CA GLY A 363 25.37 -8.34 3.24
C GLY A 363 24.31 -7.68 2.35
N LEU A 364 23.33 -8.42 1.81
CA LEU A 364 22.15 -7.84 1.15
C LEU A 364 21.06 -7.53 2.20
N THR A 365 21.17 -6.37 2.84
CA THR A 365 20.13 -5.85 3.74
C THR A 365 18.95 -5.29 2.95
N LEU A 366 17.78 -5.16 3.59
CA LEU A 366 16.58 -4.61 2.95
C LEU A 366 16.83 -3.22 2.34
N ARG A 367 17.53 -2.35 3.08
CA ARG A 367 17.94 -1.02 2.59
C ARG A 367 18.82 -1.11 1.34
N ARG A 368 19.80 -2.02 1.30
CA ARG A 368 20.70 -2.18 0.15
C ARG A 368 19.97 -2.75 -1.06
N ALA A 369 19.08 -3.72 -0.84
CA ALA A 369 18.23 -4.25 -1.90
C ALA A 369 17.37 -3.13 -2.50
N TRP A 370 16.76 -2.30 -1.65
CA TRP A 370 15.98 -1.14 -2.08
C TRP A 370 16.82 -0.13 -2.86
N LEU A 371 18.01 0.23 -2.37
CA LEU A 371 18.95 1.09 -3.08
C LEU A 371 19.31 0.56 -4.48
N LEU A 372 19.66 -0.73 -4.60
CA LEU A 372 19.98 -1.35 -5.88
C LEU A 372 18.78 -1.31 -6.84
N SER A 373 17.57 -1.47 -6.31
CA SER A 373 16.35 -1.40 -7.10
C SER A 373 16.05 0.02 -7.61
N GLU A 374 16.38 1.05 -6.84
CA GLU A 374 16.26 2.46 -7.28
C GLU A 374 17.33 2.80 -8.33
N ILE A 375 18.56 2.29 -8.17
CA ILE A 375 19.63 2.43 -9.18
C ILE A 375 19.21 1.75 -10.49
N LEU A 376 18.62 0.55 -10.42
CA LEU A 376 18.08 -0.13 -11.59
C LEU A 376 17.00 0.71 -12.28
N TYR A 377 16.08 1.31 -11.52
CA TYR A 377 15.05 2.19 -12.07
C TYR A 377 15.64 3.40 -12.81
N VAL A 378 16.63 4.05 -12.21
CA VAL A 378 17.38 5.15 -12.83
C VAL A 378 18.05 4.66 -14.11
N ALA A 379 18.78 3.54 -14.08
CA ALA A 379 19.43 3.00 -15.26
C ALA A 379 18.44 2.69 -16.40
N CYS A 380 17.29 2.09 -16.09
CA CYS A 380 16.23 1.81 -17.05
C CYS A 380 15.65 3.09 -17.67
N THR A 381 15.30 4.08 -16.85
CA THR A 381 14.74 5.35 -17.35
C THR A 381 15.73 6.13 -18.22
N PHE A 382 17.03 6.12 -17.88
CA PHE A 382 18.07 6.72 -18.74
C PHE A 382 18.39 5.87 -19.98
N SER A 383 18.20 4.55 -19.95
CA SER A 383 18.40 3.69 -21.12
C SER A 383 17.49 4.06 -22.30
N THR A 384 16.39 4.78 -22.05
CA THR A 384 15.51 5.34 -23.08
C THR A 384 16.22 6.22 -24.10
N PHE A 385 17.42 6.77 -23.80
CA PHE A 385 18.26 7.46 -24.80
C PHE A 385 18.70 6.56 -25.95
N PHE A 386 18.82 5.25 -25.70
CA PHE A 386 19.36 4.28 -26.65
C PHE A 386 18.29 3.32 -27.18
N ILE A 387 17.08 3.36 -26.62
CA ILE A 387 15.98 2.50 -27.03
C ILE A 387 15.24 3.13 -28.21
N SER A 388 15.38 2.49 -29.38
CA SER A 388 14.69 2.88 -30.61
C SER A 388 13.67 1.84 -31.09
N THR A 389 13.57 0.69 -30.40
CA THR A 389 12.68 -0.41 -30.79
C THR A 389 11.66 -0.75 -29.69
N PRO A 390 10.44 -1.15 -30.08
CA PRO A 390 9.41 -1.60 -29.13
C PRO A 390 9.87 -2.79 -28.28
N THR A 391 10.60 -3.73 -28.87
CA THR A 391 11.11 -4.92 -28.16
C THR A 391 12.07 -4.52 -27.04
N ALA A 392 13.01 -3.60 -27.30
CA ALA A 392 13.92 -3.12 -26.26
C ALA A 392 13.17 -2.38 -25.15
N ALA A 393 12.14 -1.58 -25.49
CA ALA A 393 11.29 -0.91 -24.50
C ALA A 393 10.48 -1.90 -23.65
N ILE A 394 9.99 -2.99 -24.26
CA ILE A 394 9.30 -4.07 -23.54
C ILE A 394 10.23 -4.74 -22.52
N VAL A 395 11.47 -5.07 -22.93
CA VAL A 395 12.46 -5.68 -22.03
C VAL A 395 12.81 -4.73 -20.89
N MET A 396 13.06 -3.46 -21.19
CA MET A 396 13.31 -2.44 -20.16
C MET A 396 12.12 -2.32 -19.19
N THR A 397 10.89 -2.33 -19.71
CA THR A 397 9.66 -2.23 -18.91
C THR A 397 9.54 -3.43 -17.98
N ALA A 398 9.85 -4.64 -18.47
CA ALA A 398 9.87 -5.84 -17.66
C ALA A 398 10.90 -5.74 -16.52
N LEU A 399 12.12 -5.26 -16.80
CA LEU A 399 13.19 -5.09 -15.79
C LEU A 399 12.80 -4.12 -14.67
N VAL A 400 12.10 -3.03 -15.00
CA VAL A 400 11.56 -2.08 -14.00
C VAL A 400 10.59 -2.76 -13.01
N GLY A 401 10.02 -3.92 -13.37
CA GLY A 401 9.21 -4.75 -12.47
C GLY A 401 9.94 -5.16 -11.19
N ILE A 402 11.27 -5.34 -11.25
CA ILE A 402 12.11 -5.63 -10.07
C ILE A 402 12.12 -4.43 -9.11
N SER A 403 12.29 -3.22 -9.66
CA SER A 403 12.26 -1.96 -8.90
C SER A 403 10.89 -1.71 -8.27
N TRP A 404 9.82 -2.04 -8.99
CA TRP A 404 8.46 -1.91 -8.48
C TRP A 404 8.20 -2.84 -7.31
N ALA A 405 8.65 -4.08 -7.40
CA ALA A 405 8.50 -5.08 -6.35
C ALA A 405 9.02 -4.55 -5.00
N LEU A 406 10.24 -3.99 -4.95
CA LEU A 406 10.75 -3.43 -3.70
C LEU A 406 10.09 -2.11 -3.28
N SER A 407 9.73 -1.26 -4.23
CA SER A 407 9.05 0.01 -3.93
C SER A 407 7.70 -0.20 -3.24
N LEU A 408 7.06 -1.35 -3.44
CA LEU A 408 5.79 -1.71 -2.80
C LEU A 408 5.88 -2.03 -1.30
N TRP A 409 7.04 -2.49 -0.80
CA TRP A 409 7.10 -3.02 0.57
C TRP A 409 8.35 -2.66 1.36
N ALA A 410 9.49 -2.40 0.74
CA ALA A 410 10.69 -2.03 1.48
C ALA A 410 10.50 -0.79 2.37
N PRO A 411 9.89 0.32 1.91
CA PRO A 411 9.66 1.50 2.75
C PRO A 411 8.73 1.21 3.93
N PHE A 412 7.65 0.46 3.68
CA PHE A 412 6.69 0.06 4.72
C PHE A 412 7.34 -0.88 5.75
N ALA A 413 8.15 -1.84 5.32
CA ALA A 413 8.91 -2.72 6.19
C ALA A 413 9.91 -1.93 7.05
N LEU A 414 10.64 -0.96 6.49
CA LEU A 414 11.57 -0.14 7.25
C LEU A 414 10.85 0.76 8.28
N ILE A 415 9.74 1.40 7.90
CA ILE A 415 8.95 2.24 8.81
C ILE A 415 8.29 1.39 9.91
N SER A 416 7.67 0.27 9.54
CA SER A 416 6.98 -0.61 10.49
C SER A 416 7.94 -1.25 11.48
N ALA A 417 9.14 -1.65 11.05
CA ALA A 417 10.18 -2.15 11.95
C ALA A 417 10.65 -1.08 12.95
N ASP A 418 10.85 0.17 12.52
CA ASP A 418 11.21 1.28 13.44
C ASP A 418 10.07 1.60 14.42
N ILE A 419 8.81 1.65 13.95
CA ILE A 419 7.64 1.85 14.83
C ILE A 419 7.55 0.73 15.86
N ALA A 420 7.62 -0.54 15.42
CA ALA A 420 7.49 -1.69 16.31
C ALA A 420 8.63 -1.77 17.32
N HIS A 421 9.87 -1.47 16.91
CA HIS A 421 11.01 -1.43 17.82
C HIS A 421 10.88 -0.35 18.90
N ARG A 422 10.44 0.86 18.53
CA ARG A 422 10.19 1.95 19.50
C ARG A 422 9.09 1.59 20.49
N GLU A 423 8.03 0.96 20.00
CA GLU A 423 6.93 0.49 20.84
C GLU A 423 7.37 -0.61 21.82
N ASP A 424 8.20 -1.56 21.38
CA ASP A 424 8.77 -2.60 22.25
C ASP A 424 9.71 -2.01 23.32
N ALA A 425 10.57 -1.04 22.95
CA ALA A 425 11.43 -0.34 23.90
C ALA A 425 10.62 0.41 24.96
N ARG A 426 9.53 1.08 24.55
CA ARG A 426 8.59 1.76 25.45
C ARG A 426 7.92 0.79 26.42
N ARG A 427 7.46 -0.37 25.93
CA ARG A 427 6.84 -1.42 26.76
C ARG A 427 7.81 -1.95 27.81
N LYS A 428 9.07 -2.20 27.43
CA LYS A 428 10.13 -2.60 28.37
C LYS A 428 10.35 -1.53 29.44
N GLY A 429 10.42 -0.26 29.06
CA GLY A 429 10.55 0.86 30.00
C GLY A 429 9.37 0.97 30.98
N LEU A 430 8.14 0.77 30.50
CA LEU A 430 6.95 0.76 31.36
C LEU A 430 6.93 -0.44 32.32
N ARG A 431 7.33 -1.63 31.86
CA ARG A 431 7.44 -2.83 32.70
C ARG A 431 8.50 -2.65 33.79
N ALA A 432 9.63 -2.03 33.48
CA ALA A 432 10.66 -1.68 34.47
C ALA A 432 10.13 -0.72 35.55
N LYS A 433 9.29 0.26 35.18
CA LYS A 433 8.62 1.16 36.13
C LYS A 433 7.66 0.42 37.08
N ILE A 434 6.86 -0.50 36.56
CA ILE A 434 5.88 -1.26 37.37
C ILE A 434 6.58 -2.26 38.32
N THR A 435 7.70 -2.85 37.89
CA THR A 435 8.44 -3.86 38.66
C THR A 435 9.45 -3.28 39.66
N GLY A 436 9.52 -1.95 39.81
CA GLY A 436 10.31 -1.30 40.87
C GLY A 436 11.83 -1.38 40.73
N ALA A 437 12.36 -1.84 39.60
CA ALA A 437 13.80 -1.85 39.31
C ALA A 437 14.29 -0.43 38.95
N SER A 438 14.64 0.31 40.00
CA SER A 438 15.21 1.67 40.16
C SER A 438 15.67 2.49 38.95
N GLY A 439 15.49 3.82 39.06
CA GLY A 439 16.35 4.83 38.42
C GLY A 439 15.61 5.86 37.58
N ASP A 440 15.69 7.12 38.01
CA ASP A 440 15.24 8.36 37.36
C ASP A 440 14.94 8.27 35.85
N ALA A 441 13.66 8.26 35.49
CA ALA A 441 13.18 8.25 34.11
C ALA A 441 12.04 9.27 33.91
N SER A 442 12.27 10.48 34.41
CA SER A 442 11.39 11.65 34.30
C SER A 442 11.20 12.19 32.87
N GLY A 443 11.76 11.54 31.84
CA GLY A 443 11.73 12.02 30.44
C GLY A 443 10.85 11.27 29.43
N VAL A 444 10.30 10.08 29.74
CA VAL A 444 9.71 9.21 28.68
C VAL A 444 8.26 9.57 28.30
N HIS A 445 7.66 10.59 28.93
CA HIS A 445 6.22 10.86 28.80
C HIS A 445 5.76 11.65 27.55
N LYS A 446 6.57 11.78 26.48
CA LYS A 446 6.25 12.77 25.44
C LYS A 446 6.06 12.31 24.00
N GLU A 447 6.25 11.04 23.67
CA GLU A 447 6.14 10.62 22.26
C GLU A 447 5.28 9.37 22.10
N GLU A 448 3.96 9.60 22.10
CA GLU A 448 2.99 8.63 21.62
C GLU A 448 3.02 8.63 20.08
N HIS A 449 3.99 7.92 19.50
CA HIS A 449 4.07 7.74 18.05
C HIS A 449 3.02 6.73 17.59
N ARG A 450 1.82 7.22 17.33
CA ARG A 450 0.72 6.39 16.84
C ARG A 450 1.02 5.90 15.42
N ALA A 451 0.90 4.60 15.18
CA ALA A 451 1.29 3.99 13.90
C ALA A 451 0.45 4.51 12.71
N GLY A 452 -0.83 4.81 12.95
CA GLY A 452 -1.76 5.26 11.91
C GLY A 452 -1.36 6.61 11.32
N ILE A 453 -1.09 7.61 12.15
CA ILE A 453 -0.65 8.93 11.68
C ILE A 453 0.72 8.87 10.98
N ILE A 454 1.67 8.05 11.47
CA ILE A 454 2.99 7.92 10.81
C ILE A 454 2.83 7.33 9.40
N LEU A 455 2.05 6.26 9.26
CA LEU A 455 1.79 5.63 7.96
C LEU A 455 0.98 6.55 7.04
N GLY A 456 0.08 7.37 7.61
CA GLY A 456 -0.63 8.41 6.88
C GLY A 456 0.31 9.49 6.34
N LEU A 457 1.27 9.97 7.16
CA LEU A 457 2.31 10.93 6.74
C LEU A 457 3.26 10.34 5.70
N HIS A 458 3.59 9.06 5.80
CA HIS A 458 4.30 8.36 4.73
C HIS A 458 3.52 8.40 3.42
N ASN A 459 2.20 8.17 3.45
CA ASN A 459 1.40 8.27 2.24
C ASN A 459 1.33 9.69 1.67
N VAL A 460 1.37 10.73 2.51
CA VAL A 460 1.54 12.12 2.02
C VAL A 460 2.80 12.24 1.17
N ALA A 461 3.92 11.64 1.62
CA ALA A 461 5.16 11.63 0.86
C ALA A 461 5.06 10.82 -0.45
N VAL A 462 4.13 9.88 -0.56
CA VAL A 462 3.86 9.12 -1.79
C VAL A 462 2.93 9.87 -2.75
N SER A 463 1.88 10.52 -2.25
CA SER A 463 0.81 11.12 -3.07
C SER A 463 1.08 12.58 -3.44
N ALA A 464 1.65 13.39 -2.55
CA ALA A 464 1.97 14.79 -2.82
C ALA A 464 2.90 15.02 -4.04
N PRO A 465 3.98 14.24 -4.26
CA PRO A 465 4.87 14.47 -5.40
C PRO A 465 4.20 14.20 -6.76
N GLN A 466 3.10 13.46 -6.80
CA GLN A 466 2.39 13.16 -8.05
C GLN A 466 1.81 14.41 -8.70
N VAL A 467 1.33 15.38 -7.89
CA VAL A 467 0.85 16.67 -8.40
C VAL A 467 1.99 17.45 -9.06
N ILE A 468 3.16 17.46 -8.43
CA ILE A 468 4.37 18.11 -8.96
C ILE A 468 4.80 17.43 -10.27
N ALA A 469 4.86 16.10 -10.28
CA ALA A 469 5.22 15.32 -11.45
C ALA A 469 4.25 15.55 -12.62
N THR A 470 2.94 15.69 -12.33
CA THR A 470 1.91 16.02 -13.33
C THR A 470 2.15 17.40 -13.95
N LEU A 471 2.43 18.42 -13.12
CA LEU A 471 2.70 19.78 -13.60
C LEU A 471 3.95 19.82 -14.48
N ILE A 472 5.02 19.15 -14.06
CA ILE A 472 6.28 19.11 -14.83
C ILE A 472 6.09 18.33 -16.13
N SER A 473 5.41 17.18 -16.11
CA SER A 473 5.12 16.42 -17.32
C SER A 473 4.30 17.24 -18.31
N SER A 474 3.31 18.01 -17.82
CA SER A 474 2.54 18.94 -18.65
C SER A 474 3.42 20.02 -19.31
N LEU A 475 4.41 20.56 -18.59
CA LEU A 475 5.37 21.51 -19.16
C LEU A 475 6.26 20.85 -20.22
N ILE A 476 6.74 19.63 -19.98
CA ILE A 476 7.54 18.86 -20.95
C ILE A 476 6.72 18.61 -22.23
N PHE A 477 5.49 18.12 -22.10
CA PHE A 477 4.62 17.89 -23.25
C PHE A 477 4.28 19.18 -23.99
N LYS A 478 4.02 20.28 -23.29
CA LYS A 478 3.80 21.58 -23.93
C LYS A 478 5.02 22.03 -24.74
N ALA A 479 6.23 21.72 -24.28
CA ALA A 479 7.47 22.13 -24.94
C ALA A 479 7.87 21.20 -26.11
N LEU A 480 7.65 19.90 -25.99
CA LEU A 480 8.23 18.89 -26.89
C LEU A 480 7.20 18.11 -27.72
N GLN A 481 5.97 17.96 -27.26
CA GLN A 481 5.00 17.04 -27.87
C GLN A 481 4.57 17.53 -29.26
N THR A 482 4.68 16.64 -30.25
CA THR A 482 4.16 16.87 -31.61
C THR A 482 2.67 16.51 -31.70
N PRO A 483 1.95 17.03 -32.71
CA PRO A 483 0.57 16.61 -32.99
C PRO A 483 0.46 15.08 -33.19
N ARG A 484 -0.63 14.47 -32.74
CA ARG A 484 -0.84 13.00 -32.73
C ARG A 484 -0.75 12.32 -34.11
N ASN A 485 -0.99 13.08 -35.18
CA ASN A 485 -0.92 12.62 -36.57
C ASN A 485 0.49 12.78 -37.20
N VAL A 486 1.48 13.24 -36.43
CA VAL A 486 2.87 13.40 -36.87
C VAL A 486 3.76 12.59 -35.93
N PRO A 487 4.78 11.87 -36.44
CA PRO A 487 5.72 11.15 -35.59
C PRO A 487 6.32 12.09 -34.53
N ASP A 488 6.41 11.62 -33.28
CA ASP A 488 7.05 12.38 -32.21
C ASP A 488 8.58 12.35 -32.38
N VAL A 489 9.08 13.35 -33.11
CA VAL A 489 10.52 13.57 -33.38
C VAL A 489 11.28 14.07 -32.16
N ASN A 490 10.61 14.65 -31.17
CA ASN A 490 11.25 15.24 -30.00
C ASN A 490 11.30 14.28 -28.81
N ASP A 491 10.76 13.06 -28.96
CA ASP A 491 10.74 12.03 -27.91
C ASP A 491 10.19 12.57 -26.57
N SER A 492 9.05 13.26 -26.65
CA SER A 492 8.47 13.98 -25.50
C SER A 492 8.17 13.06 -24.32
N VAL A 493 7.74 11.82 -24.59
CA VAL A 493 7.51 10.81 -23.56
C VAL A 493 8.83 10.29 -23.00
N GLY A 494 9.85 10.03 -23.82
CA GLY A 494 11.17 9.62 -23.34
C GLY A 494 11.81 10.66 -22.42
N TRP A 495 11.70 11.95 -22.74
CA TRP A 495 12.12 13.04 -21.86
C TRP A 495 11.36 13.07 -20.53
N THR A 496 10.05 12.78 -20.56
CA THR A 496 9.25 12.69 -19.34
C THR A 496 9.70 11.54 -18.44
N LEU A 497 10.07 10.38 -19.02
CA LEU A 497 10.64 9.25 -18.29
C LEU A 497 12.03 9.56 -17.72
N ARG A 498 12.89 10.22 -18.50
CA ARG A 498 14.25 10.63 -18.08
C ARG A 498 14.21 11.65 -16.95
N PHE A 499 13.27 12.59 -16.99
CA PHE A 499 13.03 13.51 -15.88
C PHE A 499 12.69 12.73 -14.61
N GLY A 500 11.82 11.72 -14.70
CA GLY A 500 11.54 10.85 -13.57
C GLY A 500 12.77 10.12 -13.04
N GLY A 501 13.67 9.68 -13.93
CA GLY A 501 14.98 9.13 -13.59
C GLY A 501 15.88 10.12 -12.86
N LEU A 502 15.98 11.36 -13.36
CA LEU A 502 16.78 12.43 -12.75
C LEU A 502 16.34 12.73 -11.31
N VAL A 503 15.03 12.83 -11.07
CA VAL A 503 14.52 13.05 -9.71
C VAL A 503 14.78 11.84 -8.82
N SER A 504 14.70 10.62 -9.37
CA SER A 504 14.99 9.39 -8.63
C SER A 504 16.46 9.25 -8.23
N ILE A 505 17.40 9.95 -8.87
CA ILE A 505 18.80 10.04 -8.39
C ILE A 505 18.85 10.65 -6.99
N VAL A 506 18.00 11.63 -6.69
CA VAL A 506 17.91 12.21 -5.34
C VAL A 506 17.47 11.14 -4.34
N ALA A 507 16.48 10.30 -4.69
CA ALA A 507 16.06 9.17 -3.87
C ALA A 507 17.23 8.20 -3.62
N VAL A 508 17.95 7.80 -4.67
CA VAL A 508 19.14 6.93 -4.57
C VAL A 508 20.18 7.49 -3.59
N ILE A 509 20.51 8.78 -3.70
CA ILE A 509 21.48 9.44 -2.81
C ILE A 509 20.99 9.43 -1.37
N LEU A 510 19.70 9.70 -1.14
CA LEU A 510 19.10 9.70 0.19
C LEU A 510 19.05 8.27 0.79
N THR A 511 18.72 7.25 0.00
CA THR A 511 18.73 5.84 0.41
C THR A 511 20.14 5.35 0.74
N TRP A 512 21.13 5.80 -0.02
CA TRP A 512 22.53 5.50 0.24
C TRP A 512 23.00 6.10 1.58
N ARG A 513 22.57 7.33 1.91
CA ARG A 513 22.86 8.03 3.17
C ARG A 513 22.02 7.56 4.36
N LEU A 514 20.93 6.83 4.12
CA LEU A 514 20.09 6.29 5.18
C LEU A 514 20.90 5.27 5.99
N LYS A 515 20.96 5.45 7.31
CA LYS A 515 21.64 4.51 8.21
C LYS A 515 20.94 3.16 8.16
N GLU A 516 21.71 2.08 8.24
CA GLU A 516 21.10 0.75 8.42
C GLU A 516 20.44 0.70 9.80
N PRO A 517 19.22 0.16 9.90
CA PRO A 517 18.63 -0.13 11.20
C PRO A 517 19.51 -1.16 11.91
N GLN A 518 20.23 -0.71 12.95
CA GLN A 518 20.98 -1.58 13.85
C GLN A 518 20.08 -1.82 15.07
N TYR A 519 19.43 -2.98 15.14
CA TYR A 519 18.59 -3.39 16.26
C TYR A 519 19.18 -4.60 17.00
#